data_AF-A0A1V5TET4-F1
#
_entry.id   AF-A0A1V5TET4-F1
#
_cell.length_a   1.000
_cell.length_b   1.000
_cell.length_c   1.000
_cell.angle_alpha   90.00
_cell.angle_beta   90.00
_cell.angle_gamma   90.00
#
_symmetry.space_group_name_H-M   'P 1'
#
loop_
_entity.id
_entity.type
_entity.pdbx_description
1 polymer ?
#
loop_
_entity_poly.entity_id
_entity_poly.type
_entity_poly.pdbx_seq_one_letter_code
_entity_poly.pdbx_strand_id
1 'polypeptide(L)'
;MYKAFTLWQDSIVNPVSGGVAPDVSENGISLIRIPITITSGTYDIEGTFIPTTQVWSFTGCWPKEVGGFTLDNQSGDPLLTSVRFGYLSMR
;
A
#
# COMPACT_ATOMS: atom_id res chain seq x y z
N MET A 1 -5.20 -2.67 -8.61
CA MET A 1 -4.55 -2.07 -7.42
C MET A 1 -4.00 -0.66 -7.69
N TYR A 2 -3.23 -0.41 -8.76
CA TYR A 2 -2.61 0.90 -9.05
C TYR A 2 -3.51 2.12 -8.80
N LYS A 3 -4.66 2.21 -9.49
CA LYS A 3 -5.58 3.36 -9.35
C LYS A 3 -6.06 3.58 -7.91
N ALA A 4 -6.23 2.53 -7.13
CA ALA A 4 -6.65 2.66 -5.74
C ALA A 4 -5.55 3.32 -4.88
N PHE A 5 -4.29 2.95 -5.08
CA PHE A 5 -3.17 3.59 -4.40
C PHE A 5 -2.91 5.02 -4.88
N THR A 6 -3.12 5.30 -6.17
CA THR A 6 -3.08 6.67 -6.69
C THR A 6 -4.16 7.53 -6.04
N LEU A 7 -5.41 7.06 -5.99
CA LEU A 7 -6.50 7.79 -5.34
C LEU A 7 -6.27 7.99 -3.84
N TRP A 8 -5.68 7.01 -3.16
CA TRP A 8 -5.26 7.18 -1.78
C TRP A 8 -4.18 8.26 -1.67
N GLN A 9 -3.14 8.24 -2.51
CA GLN A 9 -2.11 9.29 -2.51
C GLN A 9 -2.70 10.68 -2.78
N ASP A 10 -3.62 10.80 -3.75
CA ASP A 10 -4.30 12.05 -4.11
C ASP A 10 -5.20 12.57 -2.99
N SER A 11 -5.72 11.68 -2.13
CA SER A 11 -6.46 12.07 -0.93
C SER A 11 -5.57 12.70 0.15
N ILE A 12 -4.26 12.46 0.09
CA ILE A 12 -3.26 13.04 1.01
C ILE A 12 -2.75 14.36 0.45
N VAL A 13 -2.39 14.37 -0.83
CA VAL A 13 -1.91 15.57 -1.52
C VAL A 13 -2.74 15.76 -2.78
N ASN A 14 -3.52 16.84 -2.80
CA ASN A 14 -4.34 17.15 -3.97
C ASN A 14 -3.44 17.49 -5.16
N PRO A 15 -3.51 16.74 -6.29
CA PRO A 15 -2.60 16.93 -7.41
C PRO A 15 -2.86 18.22 -8.20
N VAL A 16 -4.00 18.88 -8.00
CA VAL A 16 -4.38 20.12 -8.70
C VAL A 16 -4.02 21.35 -7.87
N SER A 17 -4.35 21.35 -6.57
CA SER A 17 -4.14 22.51 -5.70
C SER A 17 -2.84 22.46 -4.89
N GLY A 18 -2.19 21.29 -4.80
CA GLY A 18 -1.07 21.06 -3.89
C GLY A 18 -1.45 21.05 -2.40
N GLY A 19 -2.75 21.13 -2.08
CA GLY A 19 -3.25 21.09 -0.72
C GLY A 19 -2.95 19.75 -0.05
N VAL A 20 -2.52 19.80 1.20
CA VAL A 20 -2.22 18.61 2.01
C VAL A 20 -3.38 18.37 2.97
N ALA A 21 -3.93 17.17 2.95
CA ALA A 21 -4.99 16.78 3.87
C ALA A 21 -4.47 16.80 5.31
N PRO A 22 -5.28 17.28 6.26
CA PRO A 22 -4.86 17.35 7.65
C PRO A 22 -4.73 15.93 8.23
N ASP A 23 -3.62 15.69 8.91
CA ASP A 23 -3.37 14.48 9.69
C ASP A 23 -4.08 14.57 11.06
N VAL A 24 -5.40 14.81 11.03
CA VAL A 24 -6.23 14.94 12.21
C VAL A 24 -6.94 13.63 12.53
N SER A 25 -6.96 13.30 13.81
CA SER A 25 -7.66 12.15 14.35
C SER A 25 -8.79 12.62 15.24
N GLU A 26 -10.03 12.25 14.94
CA GLU A 26 -11.14 12.43 15.90
C GLU A 26 -11.13 11.33 16.97
N ASN A 27 -10.39 10.23 16.77
CA ASN A 27 -10.32 9.08 17.68
C ASN A 27 -8.95 8.35 17.67
N GLY A 28 -7.84 9.08 17.42
CA GLY A 28 -6.50 8.48 17.28
C GLY A 28 -6.24 7.73 15.96
N ILE A 29 -7.24 7.64 15.06
CA ILE A 29 -7.10 7.12 13.70
C ILE A 29 -6.99 8.31 12.75
N SER A 30 -5.83 8.46 12.10
CA SER A 30 -5.65 9.45 11.04
C SER A 30 -6.46 9.05 9.81
N LEU A 31 -7.24 9.97 9.24
CA LEU A 31 -8.08 9.71 8.06
C LEU A 31 -7.28 9.33 6.80
N ILE A 32 -6.01 9.70 6.76
CA ILE A 32 -5.11 9.44 5.63
C ILE A 32 -4.15 8.27 5.87
N ARG A 33 -4.20 7.64 7.04
CA ARG A 33 -3.27 6.58 7.44
C ARG A 33 -4.02 5.31 7.79
N ILE A 34 -3.59 4.19 7.22
CA ILE A 34 -4.27 2.90 7.33
C ILE A 34 -3.29 1.87 7.89
N PRO A 35 -3.65 1.06 8.90
CA PRO A 35 -2.80 -0.05 9.33
C PRO A 35 -2.72 -1.13 8.23
N ILE A 36 -1.53 -1.69 8.04
CA ILE A 36 -1.30 -2.76 7.05
C ILE A 36 -0.66 -3.95 7.77
N THR A 37 -1.20 -5.13 7.53
CA THR A 37 -0.61 -6.40 7.98
C THR A 37 -0.16 -7.19 6.76
N ILE A 38 1.11 -7.59 6.77
CA ILE A 38 1.69 -8.46 5.73
C ILE A 38 1.90 -9.83 6.35
N THR A 39 1.23 -10.83 5.78
CA THR A 39 1.43 -12.23 6.13
C THR A 39 2.13 -12.91 4.97
N SER A 40 3.21 -13.65 5.25
CA SER A 40 3.83 -14.50 4.23
C SER A 40 3.26 -15.90 4.30
N GLY A 41 3.13 -16.54 3.14
CA GLY A 41 2.53 -17.86 3.02
C GLY A 41 2.83 -18.48 1.67
N THR A 42 2.34 -19.70 1.50
CA THR A 42 2.35 -20.40 0.22
C THR A 42 0.93 -20.70 -0.20
N TYR A 43 0.70 -20.96 -1.48
CA TYR A 43 -0.58 -21.46 -1.96
C TYR A 43 -0.42 -22.95 -2.26
N ASP A 44 -1.39 -23.76 -1.84
CA ASP A 44 -1.44 -25.15 -2.27
C ASP A 44 -1.96 -25.28 -3.71
N ILE A 45 -2.04 -26.52 -4.18
CA ILE A 45 -2.51 -26.84 -5.54
C ILE A 45 -3.99 -26.48 -5.77
N GLU A 46 -4.77 -26.32 -4.71
CA GLU A 46 -6.18 -25.93 -4.77
C GLU A 46 -6.36 -24.40 -4.69
N GLY A 47 -5.26 -23.65 -4.49
CA GLY A 47 -5.28 -22.20 -4.33
C GLY A 47 -5.59 -21.73 -2.92
N THR A 48 -5.52 -22.61 -1.92
CA THR A 48 -5.69 -22.25 -0.51
C THR A 48 -4.41 -21.59 0.01
N PHE A 49 -4.56 -20.41 0.62
CA PHE A 49 -3.45 -19.72 1.26
C PHE A 49 -3.07 -20.41 2.58
N ILE A 50 -1.83 -20.88 2.67
CA ILE A 50 -1.23 -21.49 3.86
C ILE A 50 -0.28 -20.46 4.49
N PRO A 51 -0.68 -19.77 5.57
CA PRO A 51 0.16 -18.77 6.21
C PRO A 51 1.37 -19.42 6.90
N THR A 52 2.51 -18.76 6.83
CA THR A 52 3.64 -19.03 7.73
C THR A 52 3.46 -18.27 9.05
N THR A 53 4.39 -18.44 9.99
CA THR A 53 4.39 -17.71 11.27
C THR A 53 4.86 -16.26 11.15
N GLN A 54 5.40 -15.84 10.00
CA GLN A 54 5.91 -14.48 9.82
C GLN A 54 4.77 -13.52 9.46
N VAL A 55 4.51 -12.60 10.39
CA VAL A 55 3.54 -11.52 10.25
C VAL A 55 4.24 -10.22 10.58
N TRP A 56 4.08 -9.21 9.73
CA TRP A 56 4.54 -7.85 9.97
C TRP A 56 3.35 -6.92 10.08
N SER A 57 3.24 -6.20 11.19
CA SER A 57 2.15 -5.27 11.45
C SER A 57 2.66 -3.84 11.44
N PHE A 58 2.18 -3.05 10.49
CA PHE A 58 2.55 -1.66 10.31
C PHE A 58 1.41 -0.75 10.76
N THR A 59 1.72 0.19 11.64
CA THR A 59 0.74 1.16 12.15
C THR A 59 0.84 2.46 11.36
N GLY A 60 -0.33 2.99 10.97
CA GLY A 60 -0.46 4.28 10.32
C GLY A 60 0.32 4.39 9.03
N CYS A 61 0.07 3.50 8.07
CA CYS A 61 0.75 3.50 6.77
C CYS A 61 0.14 4.52 5.81
N TRP A 62 0.92 4.99 4.84
CA TRP A 62 0.45 5.80 3.73
C TRP A 62 1.29 5.55 2.47
N PRO A 63 0.74 5.73 1.25
CA PRO A 63 1.50 5.63 0.01
C PRO A 63 2.43 6.84 -0.11
N LYS A 64 3.74 6.59 0.01
CA LYS A 64 4.77 7.62 -0.17
C LYS A 64 5.08 7.82 -1.66
N GLU A 65 5.06 6.73 -2.42
CA GLU A 65 5.35 6.72 -3.85
C GLU A 65 4.52 5.62 -4.52
N VAL A 66 3.76 5.98 -5.56
CA VAL A 66 3.06 5.03 -6.43
C VAL A 66 3.81 5.02 -7.77
N GLY A 67 4.64 4.00 -7.97
CA GLY A 67 5.42 3.83 -9.20
C GLY A 67 4.51 3.62 -10.40
N GLY A 68 4.88 4.18 -11.55
CA GLY A 68 4.18 3.98 -12.81
C GLY A 68 4.17 2.51 -13.26
N PHE A 69 3.56 2.25 -14.41
CA PHE A 69 3.65 0.95 -15.06
C PHE A 69 4.86 0.91 -15.98
N THR A 70 5.65 -0.14 -15.82
CA THR A 70 6.63 -0.54 -16.83
C THR A 70 6.05 -1.70 -17.62
N LEU A 71 6.12 -1.60 -18.94
CA LEU A 71 5.71 -2.65 -19.84
C LEU A 71 6.95 -3.45 -20.21
N ASP A 72 7.06 -4.66 -19.67
CA ASP A 72 8.19 -5.54 -19.92
C ASP A 72 7.74 -6.69 -20.82
N ASN A 73 8.00 -6.55 -22.11
CA ASN A 73 7.66 -7.57 -23.11
C ASN A 73 8.59 -8.80 -23.08
N GLN A 74 9.56 -8.85 -22.16
CA GLN A 74 10.56 -9.91 -22.06
C GLN A 74 10.46 -10.73 -20.77
N SER A 75 9.91 -10.18 -19.69
CA SER A 75 9.61 -10.97 -18.48
C SER A 75 8.19 -11.57 -18.55
N GLY A 76 8.01 -12.69 -17.84
CA GLY A 76 6.76 -13.45 -17.86
C GLY A 76 5.54 -12.71 -17.27
N ASP A 77 5.73 -11.54 -16.65
CA ASP A 77 4.64 -10.67 -16.20
C ASP A 77 4.76 -9.29 -16.89
N PRO A 78 3.94 -9.01 -17.91
CA PRO A 78 4.15 -7.87 -18.81
C PRO A 78 3.85 -6.50 -18.19
N LEU A 79 3.27 -6.45 -16.97
CA LEU A 79 2.85 -5.22 -16.31
C LEU A 79 3.21 -5.22 -14.82
N LEU A 80 4.29 -4.52 -14.49
CA LEU A 80 4.75 -4.35 -13.11
C LEU A 80 4.49 -2.93 -12.62
N THR A 81 4.06 -2.81 -11.37
CA THR A 81 3.96 -1.54 -10.63
C THR A 81 4.42 -1.77 -9.19
N SER A 82 5.11 -0.79 -8.61
CA SER A 82 5.59 -0.83 -7.23
C SER A 82 5.01 0.32 -6.43
N VAL A 83 4.52 0.04 -5.23
CA VAL A 83 4.08 1.07 -4.28
C VAL A 83 4.99 1.05 -3.07
N ARG A 84 5.54 2.21 -2.68
CA ARG A 84 6.32 2.36 -1.45
C ARG A 84 5.48 3.01 -0.38
N PHE A 85 5.41 2.37 0.77
CA PHE A 85 4.68 2.87 1.93
C PHE A 85 5.61 3.58 2.92
N GLY A 86 5.15 4.70 3.46
CA GLY A 86 5.62 5.19 4.76
C GLY A 86 4.77 4.57 5.87
N TYR A 87 5.33 4.46 7.07
CA TYR A 87 4.64 3.95 8.27
C TYR A 87 5.17 4.65 9.52
N LEU A 88 4.39 4.65 10.61
CA LEU A 88 4.77 5.26 11.89
C LEU A 88 5.58 4.29 12.76
N SER A 89 5.13 3.04 12.83
CA SER A 89 5.78 2.00 13.62
C SER A 89 5.49 0.62 13.03
N MET A 90 6.33 -0.34 13.39
CA MET A 90 6.26 -1.73 12.96
C MET A 90 6.41 -2.65 14.17
N ARG A 91 5.62 -3.72 14.21
CA ARG A 91 5.70 -4.81 15.19
C ARG A 91 5.75 -6.15 14.48
#